data_AF-A0A931UFG0-F1
#
_entry.id   AF-A0A931UFG0-F1
#
_cell.length_a   1.000
_cell.length_b   1.000
_cell.length_c   1.000
_cell.angle_alpha   90.00
_cell.angle_beta   90.00
_cell.angle_gamma   90.00
#
_symmetry.space_group_name_H-M   'P 1'
#
loop_
_entity.id
_entity.type
_entity.pdbx_description
1 polymer ?
#
loop_
_entity_poly.entity_id
_entity_poly.type
_entity_poly.pdbx_seq_one_letter_code
_entity_poly.pdbx_strand_id
1 'polypeptide(L)' 'SLDGGDQVLVRSQAGEMAGTIQIAPVKPGTLQAYWPEANVLIGRRTDPLSGEPDYNTEVELEKV' A
#
# COMPACT_ATOMS: atom_id res chain seq x y z
N SER A 1 9.26 -14.74 -8.45
CA SER A 1 8.75 -13.57 -9.18
C SER A 1 7.44 -13.14 -8.53
N LEU A 2 7.04 -11.89 -8.77
CA LEU A 2 5.67 -11.43 -8.55
C LEU A 2 5.06 -11.24 -9.92
N ASP A 3 3.96 -11.94 -10.16
CA ASP A 3 3.28 -11.97 -11.45
C ASP A 3 1.82 -11.49 -11.30
N GLY A 4 1.21 -11.09 -12.41
CA GLY A 4 -0.20 -10.68 -12.41
C GLY A 4 -1.10 -11.81 -11.89
N GLY A 5 -1.99 -11.49 -10.95
CA GLY A 5 -2.90 -12.44 -10.30
C GLY A 5 -2.37 -13.07 -9.01
N ASP A 6 -1.09 -12.87 -8.67
CA ASP A 6 -0.53 -13.38 -7.41
C ASP A 6 -1.25 -12.79 -6.20
N GLN A 7 -1.59 -13.65 -5.24
CA GLN A 7 -2.05 -13.23 -3.92
C GLN A 7 -0.86 -12.74 -3.10
N VAL A 8 -1.02 -11.59 -2.45
CA VAL A 8 0.04 -10.94 -1.70
C VAL A 8 -0.47 -10.41 -0.38
N LEU A 9 0.45 -10.32 0.58
CA LEU A 9 0.27 -9.58 1.81
C LEU A 9 1.17 -8.34 1.76
N VAL A 10 0.55 -7.17 1.92
CA VAL A 10 1.22 -5.88 1.99
C VAL A 10 1.25 -5.45 3.46
N ARG A 11 2.41 -5.07 3.98
CA ARG A 11 2.56 -4.64 5.38
C ARG A 11 3.18 -3.25 5.45
N SER A 12 2.67 -2.42 6.36
CA SER A 12 3.30 -1.17 6.78
C SER A 12 3.47 -1.16 8.30
N GLN A 13 4.01 -0.08 8.84
CA GLN A 13 4.03 0.12 10.30
C GLN A 13 2.63 0.27 10.93
N ALA A 14 1.60 0.59 10.14
CA ALA A 14 0.25 0.84 10.63
C ALA A 14 -0.65 -0.40 10.59
N GLY A 15 -0.38 -1.36 9.70
CA GLY A 15 -1.20 -2.54 9.55
C GLY A 15 -0.85 -3.37 8.31
N GLU A 16 -1.74 -4.30 7.97
CA GLU A 16 -1.55 -5.24 6.87
C GLU A 16 -2.80 -5.31 5.98
N MET A 17 -2.59 -5.58 4.70
CA MET A 17 -3.64 -5.70 3.69
C MET A 17 -3.35 -6.89 2.77
N ALA A 18 -4.32 -7.78 2.61
CA ALA A 18 -4.29 -8.80 1.57
C ALA A 18 -4.73 -8.20 0.23
N GLY A 19 -4.08 -8.61 -0.86
CA GLY A 19 -4.37 -8.09 -2.19
C GLY A 19 -4.02 -9.05 -3.31
N THR A 20 -4.37 -8.65 -4.54
CA THR A 20 -4.02 -9.37 -5.77
C THR A 20 -3.20 -8.45 -6.67
N ILE A 21 -2.07 -8.95 -7.19
CA ILE A 21 -1.19 -8.16 -8.06
C ILE A 21 -1.85 -7.89 -9.42
N GLN A 22 -1.86 -6.61 -9.81
CA GLN A 22 -2.11 -6.18 -11.18
C GLN A 22 -0.87 -5.46 -11.70
N ILE A 23 -0.30 -5.96 -12.80
CA ILE A 23 0.84 -5.30 -13.44
C ILE A 23 0.34 -4.06 -14.19
N ALA A 24 0.89 -2.90 -13.84
CA ALA A 24 0.52 -1.61 -14.39
C ALA A 24 1.76 -0.73 -14.62
N PRO A 25 1.71 0.27 -15.52
CA PRO A 25 2.82 1.18 -15.77
C PRO A 25 2.95 2.21 -14.64
N VAL A 26 3.49 1.78 -13.50
CA VAL A 26 3.83 2.64 -12.35
C VAL A 26 5.35 2.78 -12.21
N LYS A 27 5.80 3.69 -11.34
CA LYS A 27 7.24 3.85 -11.07
C LYS A 27 7.81 2.56 -10.45
N PRO A 28 9.00 2.09 -10.88
CA PRO A 28 9.63 0.93 -10.25
C PRO A 28 9.79 1.11 -8.74
N GLY A 29 9.48 0.06 -7.97
CA GLY A 29 9.53 0.07 -6.51
C GLY A 29 8.34 0.76 -5.83
N THR A 30 7.28 1.10 -6.57
CA THR A 30 6.05 1.67 -5.99
C THR A 30 4.87 0.71 -6.19
N LEU A 31 3.91 0.80 -5.26
CA LEU A 31 2.60 0.18 -5.39
C LEU A 31 1.53 1.27 -5.42
N GLN A 32 0.45 1.01 -6.15
CA GLN A 32 -0.80 1.74 -6.01
C GLN A 32 -1.84 0.77 -5.46
N ALA A 33 -2.62 1.23 -4.48
CA ALA A 33 -3.66 0.44 -3.85
C ALA A 33 -4.96 1.24 -3.82
N TYR A 34 -6.08 0.52 -3.82
CA TYR A 34 -7.39 1.15 -3.87
C TYR A 34 -7.81 1.66 -2.48
N TRP A 35 -8.45 2.82 -2.50
CA TRP A 35 -9.18 3.35 -1.36
C TRP A 35 -10.60 2.76 -1.36
N PRO A 36 -11.21 2.46 -0.20
CA PRO A 36 -10.70 2.67 1.16
C PRO A 36 -9.86 1.53 1.74
N GLU A 37 -9.69 0.42 1.02
CA GLU A 37 -9.06 -0.81 1.52
C GLU A 37 -7.63 -0.58 2.01
N ALA A 38 -6.87 0.26 1.31
CA ALA A 38 -5.49 0.59 1.65
C ALA A 38 -5.33 1.46 2.91
N ASN A 39 -6.41 2.02 3.46
CA ASN A 39 -6.31 2.90 4.63
C ASN A 39 -5.72 2.19 5.86
N VAL A 40 -5.83 0.85 5.93
CA VAL A 40 -5.20 0.06 7.01
C VAL A 40 -3.67 0.17 7.01
N LEU A 41 -3.07 0.50 5.86
CA LEU A 41 -1.63 0.68 5.72
C LEU A 41 -1.18 2.10 6.09
N ILE A 42 -2.09 3.07 6.19
CA ILE A 42 -1.75 4.48 6.40
C ILE A 42 -1.84 4.82 7.88
N GLY A 43 -0.79 5.47 8.41
CA GLY A 43 -0.75 5.94 9.79
C GLY A 43 -1.74 7.07 10.06
N ARG A 44 -2.05 7.32 11.34
CA ARG A 44 -2.97 8.40 11.76
C ARG A 44 -2.34 9.78 11.87
N ARG A 45 -1.10 9.94 11.39
CA ARG A 45 -0.41 11.22 11.43
C ARG A 45 -0.91 12.09 10.29
N THR A 46 -1.26 13.33 10.60
CA THR A 46 -1.65 14.34 9.63
C THR A 46 -0.61 15.45 9.57
N ASP A 47 -0.57 16.18 8.46
CA ASP A 47 0.18 17.42 8.37
C ASP A 47 -0.29 18.41 9.45
N PRO A 48 0.61 19.02 10.25
CA PRO A 48 0.22 19.91 11.34
C PRO A 48 -0.46 21.21 10.89
N LEU A 49 -0.29 21.64 9.65
CA LEU A 49 -0.85 22.89 9.11
C LEU A 49 -2.16 22.65 8.36
N SER A 50 -2.21 21.65 7.47
CA SER A 50 -3.41 21.37 6.65
C SER A 50 -4.37 20.36 7.28
N GLY A 51 -3.90 19.49 8.18
CA GLY A 51 -4.68 18.38 8.72
C GLY A 51 -4.87 17.21 7.76
N GLU A 52 -4.24 17.25 6.58
CA GLU A 52 -4.32 16.18 5.60
C GLU A 52 -3.48 14.97 6.04
N PRO A 53 -3.99 13.73 5.88
CA PRO A 53 -3.18 12.53 6.05
C PRO A 53 -2.05 12.47 5.02
N ASP A 54 -0.92 11.89 5.41
CA ASP A 54 0.04 11.40 4.42
C ASP A 54 -0.51 10.12 3.79
N TYR A 55 -1.00 10.20 2.56
CA TYR A 55 -1.56 9.05 1.85
C TYR A 55 -0.49 8.11 1.28
N ASN A 56 0.79 8.38 1.54
CA ASN A 56 1.87 7.49 1.18
C ASN A 56 2.45 6.83 2.44
N THR A 57 2.96 5.62 2.27
CA THR A 57 3.72 4.92 3.30
C THR A 57 4.72 3.99 2.65
N GLU A 58 5.82 3.71 3.34
CA GLU A 58 6.67 2.58 3.01
C GLU A 58 5.97 1.28 3.39
N VAL A 59 6.19 0.25 2.57
CA VAL A 59 5.58 -1.07 2.74
C VAL A 59 6.54 -2.17 2.36
N GLU A 60 6.30 -3.35 2.93
CA GLU A 60 6.88 -4.61 2.50
C GLU A 60 5.81 -5.45 1.79
N LEU A 61 6.23 -6.21 0.79
CA LEU A 61 5.35 -7.04 -0.03
C LEU A 61 5.82 -8.50 0.01
N GLU A 62 4.92 -9.40 0.39
CA GLU A 62 5.16 -10.84 0.44
C GLU A 62 4.13 -11.57 -0.43
N LYS A 63 4.59 -12.55 -1.23
CA LYS A 63 3.68 -13.46 -1.94
C LYS A 63 3.17 -14.52 -0.97
N VAL A 64 1.86 -14.76 -0.99
CA VAL A 64 1.19 -15.80 -0.19
C VAL A 64 1.25 -17.15 -0.92
#